data_AF-A0A3D3QJC7-F1
#
_entry.id   AF-A0A3D3QJC7-F1
#
_cell.length_a   1.000
_cell.length_b   1.000
_cell.length_c   1.000
_cell.angle_alpha   90.00
_cell.angle_beta   90.00
_cell.angle_gamma   90.00
#
_symmetry.space_group_name_H-M   'P 1'
#
loop_
_entity.id
_entity.type
_entity.pdbx_description
1 polymer ?
#
loop_
_entity_poly.entity_id
_entity_poly.type
_entity_poly.pdbx_seq_one_letter_code
_entity_poly.pdbx_strand_id
1 'polypeptide(L)' 'RQRSKAGLYDSSRLDPQEFERRLFEWAYPSIASSRKSEGRAYPALSESGEIIPDW' A
#
# COMPACT_ATOMS: atom_id res chain seq x y z
N ARG A 1 14.83 -21.58 -2.80
CA ARG A 1 15.71 -21.40 -4.00
C ARG A 1 14.96 -21.52 -5.33
N GLN A 2 14.10 -22.53 -5.54
CA GLN A 2 13.39 -22.73 -6.81
C GLN A 2 12.45 -21.57 -7.18
N ARG A 3 11.66 -21.07 -6.23
CA ARG A 3 10.69 -19.99 -6.48
C ARG A 3 11.36 -18.67 -6.91
N SER A 4 12.42 -18.27 -6.21
CA SER A 4 13.22 -17.09 -6.58
C SER A 4 13.90 -17.26 -7.93
N LYS A 5 14.45 -18.45 -8.23
CA LYS A 5 15.03 -18.73 -9.56
C LYS A 5 14.02 -18.68 -10.70
N ALA A 6 12.76 -18.97 -10.41
CA ALA A 6 11.66 -18.87 -11.37
C ALA A 6 11.02 -17.47 -11.40
N GLY A 7 11.60 -16.47 -10.71
CA GLY A 7 11.13 -15.08 -10.73
C GLY A 7 9.81 -14.84 -9.99
N LEU A 8 9.35 -15.80 -9.16
CA LEU A 8 8.04 -15.73 -8.50
C LEU A 8 7.92 -14.61 -7.44
N TYR A 9 8.98 -13.85 -7.19
CA TYR A 9 9.03 -12.74 -6.23
C TYR A 9 9.46 -11.42 -6.89
N ASP A 10 9.69 -11.39 -8.20
CA ASP A 10 10.21 -10.21 -8.88
C ASP A 10 9.15 -9.10 -8.97
N SER A 11 7.88 -9.46 -8.87
CA SER A 11 6.76 -8.53 -8.83
C SER A 11 5.66 -9.00 -7.88
N SER A 12 4.94 -8.04 -7.33
CA SER A 12 3.69 -8.31 -6.62
C SER A 12 2.67 -8.88 -7.60
N ARG A 13 1.91 -9.89 -7.16
CA ARG A 13 0.77 -10.43 -7.92
C ARG A 13 -0.51 -9.66 -7.69
N LEU A 14 -0.51 -8.75 -6.72
CA LEU A 14 -1.63 -7.86 -6.49
C LEU A 14 -1.65 -6.79 -7.56
N ASP A 15 -2.85 -6.37 -7.95
CA ASP A 15 -3.03 -5.14 -8.69
C ASP A 15 -2.32 -3.99 -7.94
N PRO A 16 -1.59 -3.09 -8.64
CA PRO A 16 -0.82 -2.04 -7.98
C PRO A 16 -1.66 -1.16 -7.06
N GLN A 17 -2.89 -0.82 -7.45
CA GLN A 17 -3.77 0.02 -6.63
C GLN A 17 -4.24 -0.72 -5.37
N GLU A 18 -4.55 -2.01 -5.50
CA GLU A 18 -4.91 -2.85 -4.35
C GLU A 18 -3.72 -3.06 -3.41
N PHE A 19 -2.50 -3.17 -3.95
CA PHE A 19 -1.28 -3.25 -3.16
C PHE A 19 -1.08 -1.96 -2.34
N GLU A 20 -1.12 -0.79 -2.99
CA GLU A 20 -0.95 0.51 -2.32
C GLU A 20 -2.01 0.73 -1.24
N ARG A 21 -3.28 0.42 -1.55
CA ARG A 21 -4.39 0.51 -0.61
C ARG A 21 -4.14 -0.35 0.63
N ARG A 22 -3.76 -1.61 0.45
CA ARG A 22 -3.48 -2.54 1.57
C ARG A 22 -2.25 -2.13 2.37
N LEU A 23 -1.20 -1.69 1.68
CA LEU A 23 0.02 -1.19 2.32
C LEU A 23 -0.30 -0.01 3.24
N PHE A 24 -1.10 0.95 2.76
CA PHE A 24 -1.55 2.08 3.56
C PHE A 24 -2.37 1.65 4.77
N GLU A 25 -3.36 0.76 4.58
CA GLU A 25 -4.21 0.26 5.67
C GLU A 25 -3.42 -0.45 6.77
N TRP A 26 -2.34 -1.16 6.41
CA TRP A 26 -1.49 -1.86 7.36
C TRP A 26 -0.49 -0.95 8.06
N ALA A 27 0.11 0.00 7.35
CA ALA A 27 1.06 0.94 7.92
C ALA A 27 0.39 1.97 8.83
N TYR A 28 -0.83 2.42 8.48
CA TYR A 28 -1.53 3.52 9.14
C TYR A 28 -3.01 3.20 9.42
N PRO A 29 -3.32 2.18 10.24
CA PRO A 29 -4.69 1.70 10.44
C PRO A 29 -5.65 2.77 10.98
N SER A 30 -5.19 3.63 11.90
CA SER A 30 -6.02 4.69 12.47
C SER A 30 -6.40 5.76 11.42
N ILE A 31 -5.45 6.16 10.57
CA ILE A 31 -5.70 7.14 9.51
C ILE A 31 -6.58 6.54 8.42
N ALA A 32 -6.33 5.28 8.05
CA ALA A 32 -7.16 4.56 7.10
C ALA A 32 -8.62 4.47 7.55
N SER A 33 -8.87 4.21 8.85
CA SER A 33 -10.23 4.20 9.41
C SER A 33 -10.93 5.56 9.28
N SER A 34 -10.24 6.65 9.65
CA SER A 34 -10.77 8.03 9.48
C SER A 34 -11.08 8.34 8.01
N ARG A 35 -10.13 8.12 7.10
CA ARG A 35 -10.32 8.36 5.66
C ARG A 35 -11.48 7.54 5.08
N LYS A 36 -11.64 6.26 5.49
CA LYS A 36 -12.81 5.43 5.11
C LYS A 36 -14.13 6.04 5.58
N SER A 37 -14.18 6.49 6.84
CA SER A 37 -15.41 7.10 7.39
C SER A 37 -15.79 8.40 6.68
N GLU A 38 -14.81 9.12 6.15
CA GLU A 38 -14.98 10.35 5.39
C GLU A 38 -15.18 10.13 3.88
N GLY A 39 -15.06 8.89 3.39
CA GLY A 39 -15.10 8.57 1.96
C GLY A 39 -13.95 9.17 1.15
N ARG A 40 -12.82 9.49 1.80
CA ARG A 40 -11.64 10.09 1.17
C ARG A 40 -10.65 9.05 0.69
N ALA A 41 -9.96 9.36 -0.40
CA ALA A 41 -8.83 8.57 -0.89
C ALA A 41 -7.66 8.56 0.11
N TYR A 42 -6.81 7.54 0.00
CA TYR A 42 -5.57 7.46 0.77
C TYR A 42 -4.46 8.25 0.09
N PRO A 43 -3.65 8.98 0.86
CA PRO A 43 -2.44 9.57 0.33
C PRO A 43 -1.45 8.48 -0.10
N ALA A 44 -0.58 8.83 -1.04
CA ALA A 44 0.52 7.97 -1.43
C ALA A 44 1.53 7.83 -0.28
N LEU A 45 2.26 6.72 -0.28
CA LEU A 45 3.40 6.50 0.60
C LEU A 45 4.70 6.67 -0.20
N SER A 46 5.72 7.22 0.45
CA SER A 46 7.08 7.21 -0.07
C SER A 46 7.66 5.79 -0.03
N GLU A 47 8.81 5.58 -0.69
CA GLU A 47 9.52 4.29 -0.64
C GLU A 47 9.90 3.87 0.79
N SER A 48 10.10 4.84 1.69
CA SER A 48 10.37 4.61 3.11
C SER A 48 9.11 4.33 3.94
N GLY A 49 7.92 4.40 3.32
CA GLY A 49 6.64 4.21 3.96
C GLY A 49 6.08 5.46 4.65
N GLU A 50 6.64 6.64 4.41
CA GLU A 50 6.13 7.90 4.96
C GLU A 50 4.96 8.42 4.14
N ILE A 51 3.97 9.04 4.80
CA ILE A 51 2.84 9.66 4.11
C ILE A 51 3.32 10.87 3.32
N ILE A 52 3.00 10.90 2.02
CA ILE A 52 3.17 12.09 1.18
C ILE A 52 1.93 12.97 1.38
N PRO A 53 2.08 14.21 1.91
CA PRO A 53 0.94 15.08 2.18
C PRO A 53 0.11 15.39 0.92
N ASP A 54 -1.20 15.18 1.01
CA ASP A 54 -2.20 15.36 -0.07
C ASP A 54 -3.32 16.35 0.30
N TRP A 55 -3.13 17.12 1.38
CA TRP A 55 -4.12 18.00 2.00
C TRP A 55 -3.82 19.48 1.76
#